data_AF-A0A0G2I865-F1
#
_entry.id   AF-A0A0G2I865-F1
#
_cell.length_a   1.000
_cell.length_b   1.000
_cell.length_c   1.000
_cell.angle_alpha   90.00
_cell.angle_beta   90.00
_cell.angle_gamma   90.00
#
_symmetry.space_group_name_H-M   'P 1'
#
loop_
_entity.id
_entity.type
_entity.pdbx_description
1 polymer ?
#
loop_
_entity_poly.entity_id
_entity_poly.type
_entity_poly.pdbx_seq_one_letter_code
_entity_poly.pdbx_strand_id
1 'polypeptide(L)'
;MDEPCGILGLSNELLKEILDHLARDPEKCVSVDRRAYLSIESFKRPSPPEPIPLIYDVKNGFQEDYRTDVDRFREVCKRFADLGASYKFSRVVVRFSESAFRKLDMLSSSPHLARHSRNFTYIIRSFYVEGCS
;
A
#
# COMPACT_ATOMS: atom_id res chain seq x y z
N MET A 1 13.98 -6.99 34.04
CA MET A 1 12.98 -7.14 32.96
C MET A 1 12.70 -5.73 32.50
N ASP A 2 13.31 -5.29 31.40
CA ASP A 2 13.00 -3.98 30.82
C ASP A 2 11.57 -4.03 30.27
N GLU A 3 10.69 -3.24 30.85
CA GLU A 3 9.36 -3.02 30.28
C GLU A 3 9.52 -2.35 28.91
N PRO A 4 8.77 -2.77 27.88
CA PRO A 4 8.82 -2.12 26.58
C PRO A 4 8.34 -0.66 26.72
N CYS A 5 9.28 0.28 26.68
CA CYS A 5 9.00 1.70 26.83
C CYS A 5 8.66 2.36 25.47
N GLY A 6 7.75 3.33 25.47
CA GLY A 6 7.36 4.08 24.27
C GLY A 6 6.41 3.31 23.33
N ILE A 7 6.59 3.48 22.01
CA ILE A 7 5.67 2.94 20.97
C ILE A 7 5.54 1.41 21.02
N LEU A 8 6.56 0.72 21.51
CA LEU A 8 6.57 -0.74 21.67
C LEU A 8 5.69 -1.23 22.83
N GLY A 9 5.38 -0.36 23.79
CA GLY A 9 4.46 -0.64 24.90
C GLY A 9 2.97 -0.45 24.53
N LEU A 10 2.67 0.13 23.37
CA LEU A 10 1.29 0.34 22.93
C LEU A 10 0.58 -1.00 22.69
N SER A 11 -0.74 -1.01 22.84
CA SER A 11 -1.57 -2.16 22.48
C SER A 11 -1.58 -2.38 20.96
N ASN A 12 -1.87 -3.62 20.53
CA ASN A 12 -2.00 -3.92 19.11
C ASN A 12 -3.09 -3.08 18.44
N GLU A 13 -4.16 -2.74 19.15
CA GLU A 13 -5.26 -1.93 18.59
C GLU A 13 -4.81 -0.49 18.28
N LEU A 14 -3.99 0.13 19.13
CA LEU A 14 -3.44 1.46 18.86
C LEU A 14 -2.47 1.45 17.67
N LEU A 15 -1.65 0.39 17.56
CA LEU A 15 -0.75 0.23 16.41
C LEU A 15 -1.53 0.02 15.11
N LYS A 16 -2.65 -0.71 15.16
CA LYS A 16 -3.56 -0.89 14.02
C LYS A 16 -4.20 0.44 13.61
N GLU A 17 -4.62 1.27 14.55
CA GLU A 17 -5.18 2.60 14.25
C GLU A 17 -4.16 3.49 13.54
N ILE A 18 -2.91 3.51 14.02
CA ILE A 18 -1.81 4.23 13.36
C ILE A 18 -1.58 3.70 11.94
N LEU A 19 -1.61 2.38 11.76
CA LEU A 19 -1.50 1.75 10.44
C LEU A 19 -2.64 2.16 9.49
N ASP A 20 -3.88 2.32 9.98
CA ASP A 20 -5.00 2.80 9.16
C ASP A 20 -4.75 4.23 8.66
N HIS A 21 -4.21 5.09 9.53
CA HIS A 21 -3.79 6.44 9.14
C HIS A 21 -2.64 6.46 8.12
N LEU A 22 -1.65 5.56 8.26
CA LEU A 22 -0.53 5.44 7.31
C LEU A 22 -0.95 4.82 5.97
N ALA A 23 -1.92 3.90 5.99
CA ALA A 23 -2.44 3.26 4.78
C ALA A 23 -3.45 4.13 4.02
N ARG A 24 -3.97 5.19 4.66
CA ARG A 24 -4.83 6.20 4.04
C ARG A 24 -4.00 7.08 3.12
N ASP A 25 -3.80 6.57 1.91
CA ASP A 25 -3.22 7.27 0.77
C ASP A 25 -3.84 8.67 0.63
N PRO A 26 -3.07 9.77 0.82
CA PRO A 26 -3.59 11.13 0.79
C PRO A 26 -4.11 11.53 -0.61
N GLU A 27 -3.72 10.80 -1.65
CA GLU A 27 -4.20 11.01 -3.02
C GLU A 27 -5.38 10.09 -3.41
N LYS A 28 -5.75 9.11 -2.56
CA LYS A 28 -7.01 8.35 -2.74
C LYS A 28 -8.17 9.26 -2.39
N CYS A 29 -8.60 9.97 -3.41
CA CYS A 29 -9.87 10.64 -3.56
C CYS A 29 -10.95 10.04 -2.66
N VAL A 30 -11.48 10.90 -1.79
CA VAL A 30 -12.68 10.73 -0.97
C VAL A 30 -13.68 9.75 -1.62
N SER A 31 -14.13 8.75 -0.84
CA SER A 31 -15.07 7.72 -1.29
C SER A 31 -16.30 8.36 -1.94
N VAL A 32 -16.84 7.70 -2.97
CA VAL A 32 -17.93 8.25 -3.80
C VAL A 32 -19.12 8.72 -2.97
N ASP A 33 -19.44 7.99 -1.88
CA ASP A 33 -20.55 8.33 -0.98
C ASP A 33 -20.36 9.64 -0.20
N ARG A 34 -19.11 10.09 -0.04
CA ARG A 34 -18.78 11.38 0.60
C ARG A 34 -18.72 12.54 -0.41
N ARG A 35 -18.94 12.29 -1.71
CA ARG A 35 -18.88 13.32 -2.77
C ARG A 35 -20.11 14.19 -2.89
N ALA A 36 -21.24 13.80 -2.30
CA ALA A 36 -22.49 14.55 -2.40
C ALA A 36 -22.39 15.98 -1.82
N TYR A 37 -21.33 16.29 -1.05
CA TYR A 37 -21.14 17.58 -0.38
C TYR A 37 -19.97 18.42 -0.92
N LEU A 38 -19.26 17.99 -1.97
CA LEU A 38 -18.14 18.76 -2.53
C LEU A 38 -18.55 19.39 -3.87
N SER A 39 -19.35 20.45 -3.79
CA SER A 39 -19.65 21.28 -4.94
C SER A 39 -18.37 21.99 -5.44
N ILE A 40 -17.93 21.56 -6.63
CA ILE A 40 -17.25 22.40 -7.64
C ILE A 40 -15.76 22.76 -7.39
N GLU A 41 -15.20 22.67 -6.19
CA GLU A 41 -13.76 22.97 -5.97
C GLU A 41 -12.78 21.78 -6.19
N SER A 42 -13.27 20.55 -6.41
CA SER A 42 -12.43 19.34 -6.49
C SER A 42 -11.66 19.14 -7.80
N PHE A 43 -11.70 20.06 -8.76
CA PHE A 43 -10.89 19.98 -9.98
C PHE A 43 -9.54 20.72 -9.85
N LYS A 44 -8.90 20.68 -8.67
CA LYS A 44 -7.47 21.01 -8.62
C LYS A 44 -6.74 19.94 -9.44
N ARG A 45 -6.04 20.37 -10.49
CA ARG A 45 -5.11 19.51 -11.23
C ARG A 45 -4.27 18.77 -10.19
N PRO A 46 -4.12 17.43 -10.27
CA PRO A 46 -3.20 16.74 -9.38
C PRO A 46 -1.86 17.47 -9.47
N SER A 47 -1.32 17.86 -8.32
CA SER A 47 0.03 18.40 -8.24
C SER A 47 0.97 17.45 -8.97
N PRO A 48 2.04 17.96 -9.61
CA PRO A 48 3.07 17.09 -10.16
C PRO A 48 3.46 16.07 -9.08
N PRO A 49 3.57 14.76 -9.42
CA PRO A 49 3.93 13.75 -8.45
C PRO A 49 5.20 14.21 -7.72
N GLU A 50 5.16 14.22 -6.39
CA GLU A 50 6.33 14.58 -5.61
C GLU A 50 7.51 13.68 -6.03
N PRO A 51 8.72 14.24 -6.17
CA PRO A 51 9.88 13.46 -6.58
C PRO A 51 10.12 12.33 -5.59
N ILE A 52 10.26 11.11 -6.11
CA ILE A 52 10.48 9.92 -5.28
C ILE A 52 11.78 10.10 -4.49
N PRO A 53 11.76 9.97 -3.14
CA PRO A 53 12.96 10.10 -2.33
C PRO A 53 14.03 9.12 -2.79
N LEU A 54 15.28 9.57 -2.93
CA LEU A 54 16.40 8.70 -3.24
C LEU A 54 17.02 8.16 -1.95
N ILE A 55 17.18 6.84 -1.86
CA ILE A 55 17.94 6.18 -0.80
C ILE A 55 19.32 5.80 -1.35
N TYR A 56 20.35 6.05 -0.56
CA TYR A 56 21.70 5.58 -0.86
C TYR A 56 21.91 4.16 -0.34
N ASP A 57 22.17 3.23 -1.25
CA ASP A 57 22.61 1.87 -0.93
C ASP A 57 24.11 1.74 -1.22
N VAL A 58 24.87 1.22 -0.26
CA VAL A 58 26.34 1.10 -0.36
C VAL A 58 26.77 0.20 -1.53
N LYS A 59 25.92 -0.72 -1.99
CA LYS A 59 26.21 -1.66 -3.08
C LYS A 59 25.66 -1.19 -4.43
N ASN A 60 24.55 -0.46 -4.44
CA ASN A 60 23.80 -0.14 -5.66
C ASN A 60 23.72 1.37 -5.98
N GLY A 61 24.25 2.25 -5.13
CA GLY A 61 24.21 3.70 -5.31
C GLY A 61 22.86 4.33 -4.91
N PHE A 62 22.53 5.49 -5.48
CA PHE A 62 21.24 6.15 -5.24
C PHE A 62 20.11 5.43 -6.00
N GLN A 63 19.06 5.05 -5.28
CA GLN A 63 17.88 4.38 -5.82
C GLN A 63 16.60 5.06 -5.36
N GLU A 64 15.60 5.11 -6.24
CA GLU A 64 14.26 5.61 -5.91
C GLU A 64 13.57 4.72 -4.85
N ASP A 65 13.08 5.34 -3.78
CA ASP A 65 12.35 4.68 -2.71
C ASP A 65 10.86 4.56 -3.01
N TYR A 66 10.50 3.43 -3.60
CA TYR A 66 9.10 3.06 -3.84
C TYR A 66 8.39 2.49 -2.59
N ARG A 67 9.03 2.48 -1.41
CA ARG A 67 8.42 1.94 -0.19
C ARG A 67 7.34 2.89 0.31
N THR A 68 6.18 2.32 0.59
CA THR A 68 5.12 3.03 1.32
C THR A 68 5.50 3.15 2.79
N ASP A 69 4.88 4.08 3.53
CA ASP A 69 5.12 4.17 4.98
C ASP A 69 4.74 2.88 5.72
N VAL A 70 3.77 2.12 5.19
CA VAL A 70 3.43 0.77 5.68
C VAL A 70 4.58 -0.22 5.48
N ASP A 71 5.36 -0.09 4.40
CA ASP A 71 6.55 -0.93 4.19
C ASP A 71 7.64 -0.61 5.19
N ARG A 72 7.91 0.69 5.41
CA ARG A 72 8.87 1.14 6.42
C ARG A 72 8.45 0.70 7.83
N PHE A 73 7.16 0.79 8.15
CA PHE A 73 6.62 0.32 9.43
C PHE A 73 6.90 -1.17 9.67
N ARG A 74 6.72 -2.01 8.64
CA ARG A 74 6.92 -3.47 8.75
C ARG A 74 8.37 -3.87 8.96
N GLU A 75 9.33 -3.02 8.61
CA GLU A 75 10.76 -3.30 8.75
C GLU A 75 11.30 -3.04 10.16
N VAL A 76 10.52 -2.40 11.06
CA VAL A 76 10.98 -2.00 12.39
C VAL A 76 11.24 -3.21 13.31
N CYS A 77 10.29 -4.12 13.44
CA CYS A 77 10.43 -5.32 14.27
C CYS A 77 9.44 -6.42 13.86
N LYS A 78 9.63 -7.65 14.37
CA LYS A 78 8.75 -8.81 14.06
C LYS A 78 7.28 -8.53 14.32
N ARG A 79 6.96 -7.88 15.45
CA ARG A 79 5.58 -7.52 15.82
C ARG A 79 4.95 -6.56 14.80
N PHE A 80 5.73 -5.60 14.30
CA PHE A 80 5.26 -4.63 13.32
C PHE A 80 5.16 -5.26 11.93
N ALA A 81 6.04 -6.20 11.60
CA ALA A 81 5.98 -6.99 10.38
C ALA A 81 4.66 -7.77 10.28
N ASP A 82 4.27 -8.45 11.37
CA ASP A 82 3.02 -9.23 11.44
C ASP A 82 1.78 -8.31 11.37
N LEU A 83 1.76 -7.22 12.15
CA LEU A 83 0.65 -6.27 12.15
C LEU A 83 0.49 -5.60 10.79
N GLY A 84 1.58 -5.08 10.20
CA GLY A 84 1.53 -4.42 8.90
C GLY A 84 1.28 -5.39 7.74
N ALA A 85 1.64 -6.68 7.85
CA ALA A 85 1.30 -7.68 6.85
C ALA A 85 -0.23 -7.81 6.71
N SER A 86 -0.95 -7.79 7.83
CA SER A 86 -2.42 -7.84 7.80
C SER A 86 -3.05 -6.65 7.05
N TYR A 87 -2.45 -5.47 7.13
CA TYR A 87 -2.90 -4.27 6.41
C TYR A 87 -2.52 -4.31 4.93
N LYS A 88 -1.24 -4.51 4.63
CA LYS A 88 -0.72 -4.45 3.26
C LYS A 88 -1.30 -5.56 2.37
N PHE A 89 -1.42 -6.77 2.90
CA PHE A 89 -1.92 -7.91 2.12
C PHE A 89 -3.43 -8.09 2.21
N SER A 90 -4.16 -7.29 3.00
CA SER A 90 -5.64 -7.34 3.09
C SER A 90 -6.31 -7.25 1.72
N ARG A 91 -5.76 -6.41 0.84
CA ARG A 91 -6.24 -6.19 -0.52
C ARG A 91 -5.09 -6.28 -1.51
N VAL A 92 -5.17 -7.25 -2.41
CA VAL A 92 -4.20 -7.44 -3.48
C VAL A 92 -4.81 -6.92 -4.78
N VAL A 93 -4.27 -5.81 -5.29
CA VAL A 93 -4.67 -5.23 -6.57
C VAL A 93 -3.56 -5.51 -7.58
N VAL A 94 -3.90 -6.21 -8.65
CA VAL A 94 -2.96 -6.55 -9.73
C VAL A 94 -3.54 -6.15 -11.08
N ARG A 95 -2.65 -5.74 -11.98
CA ARG A 95 -3.00 -5.53 -13.39
C ARG A 95 -2.70 -6.79 -14.19
N PHE A 96 -3.35 -6.97 -15.33
CA PHE A 96 -3.01 -8.01 -16.30
C PHE A 96 -1.56 -7.80 -16.79
N SER A 97 -0.60 -8.49 -16.17
CA SER A 97 0.79 -8.57 -16.60
C SER A 97 1.44 -9.85 -16.06
N GLU A 98 2.38 -10.41 -16.81
CA GLU A 98 3.14 -11.60 -16.38
C GLU A 98 3.91 -11.32 -15.07
N SER A 99 4.50 -10.13 -14.95
CA SER A 99 5.20 -9.69 -13.74
C SER A 99 4.31 -9.65 -12.50
N ALA A 100 3.02 -9.30 -12.65
CA ALA A 100 2.06 -9.30 -11.55
C ALA A 100 1.67 -10.73 -11.15
N PHE A 101 1.51 -11.63 -12.12
CA PHE A 101 1.26 -13.06 -11.85
C PHE A 101 2.42 -13.72 -11.11
N ARG A 102 3.68 -13.44 -11.47
CA ARG A 102 4.84 -13.94 -10.72
C ARG A 102 4.84 -13.47 -9.27
N LYS A 103 4.44 -12.21 -9.00
CA LYS A 103 4.31 -11.67 -7.64
C LYS A 103 3.18 -12.33 -6.86
N LEU A 104 2.06 -12.65 -7.51
CA LEU A 104 0.98 -13.43 -6.91
C LEU A 104 1.43 -14.86 -6.56
N ASP A 105 2.21 -15.49 -7.43
CA ASP A 105 2.73 -16.83 -7.20
C ASP A 105 3.71 -16.89 -6.01
N MET A 106 4.56 -15.87 -5.87
CA MET A 106 5.39 -15.69 -4.68
C MET A 106 4.54 -15.47 -3.41
N LEU A 107 3.44 -14.74 -3.52
CA LEU A 107 2.53 -14.49 -2.40
C LEU A 107 1.81 -15.79 -1.99
N SER A 108 1.31 -16.59 -2.93
CA SER A 108 0.68 -17.89 -2.65
C SER A 108 1.66 -18.89 -2.06
N SER A 109 2.93 -18.82 -2.48
CA SER A 109 4.02 -19.63 -1.91
C SER A 109 4.36 -19.27 -0.45
N SER A 110 3.80 -18.17 0.08
CA SER A 110 4.07 -17.67 1.43
C SER A 110 2.80 -17.73 2.31
N PRO A 111 2.51 -18.86 2.99
CA PRO A 111 1.25 -19.07 3.73
C PRO A 111 1.00 -18.03 4.84
N HIS A 112 2.06 -17.48 5.42
CA HIS A 112 1.98 -16.46 6.46
C HIS A 112 1.52 -15.09 5.94
N LEU A 113 1.71 -14.79 4.65
CA LEU A 113 1.23 -13.57 4.00
C LEU A 113 -0.12 -13.82 3.31
N ALA A 114 -0.25 -14.96 2.64
CA ALA A 114 -1.46 -15.35 1.92
C ALA A 114 -2.71 -15.39 2.83
N ARG A 115 -2.56 -15.82 4.10
CA ARG A 115 -3.68 -15.85 5.07
C ARG A 115 -4.32 -14.48 5.32
N HIS A 116 -3.61 -13.39 5.05
CA HIS A 116 -4.09 -12.04 5.27
C HIS A 116 -4.84 -11.49 4.05
N SER A 117 -4.72 -12.13 2.88
CA SER A 117 -5.43 -11.71 1.68
C SER A 117 -6.92 -12.00 1.76
N ARG A 118 -7.73 -10.93 1.76
CA ARG A 118 -9.19 -11.02 1.80
C ARG A 118 -9.82 -10.68 0.45
N ASN A 119 -9.26 -9.68 -0.24
CA ASN A 119 -9.82 -9.15 -1.48
C ASN A 119 -8.78 -9.16 -2.59
N PHE A 120 -9.11 -9.79 -3.71
CA PHE A 120 -8.34 -9.72 -4.94
C PHE A 120 -9.06 -8.84 -5.96
N THR A 121 -8.37 -7.82 -6.47
CA THR A 121 -8.87 -7.00 -7.58
C THR A 121 -7.98 -7.20 -8.78
N TYR A 122 -8.58 -7.69 -9.88
CA TYR A 122 -7.88 -7.92 -11.14
C TYR A 122 -8.25 -6.85 -12.15
N ILE A 123 -7.27 -6.04 -12.57
CA ILE A 123 -7.47 -4.91 -13.50
C ILE A 123 -7.05 -5.34 -14.90
N ILE A 124 -8.03 -5.43 -15.79
CA ILE A 124 -7.85 -5.70 -17.22
C ILE A 124 -7.78 -4.36 -17.95
N ARG A 125 -6.90 -4.22 -18.95
CA ARG A 125 -6.92 -3.05 -19.83
C ARG A 125 -8.18 -3.11 -20.70
N SER A 126 -8.95 -2.03 -20.74
CA SER A 126 -10.03 -1.91 -21.72
C SER A 126 -9.42 -1.87 -23.12
N PHE A 127 -9.69 -2.88 -23.93
CA PHE A 127 -9.46 -2.85 -25.37
C PHE A 127 -10.64 -2.14 -25.99
N TYR A 128 -10.58 -0.80 -26.07
CA TYR A 128 -11.48 -0.06 -26.94
C TYR A 128 -10.95 -0.28 -28.36
N VAL A 129 -11.58 -1.19 -29.09
CA VAL A 129 -11.41 -1.23 -30.55
C VAL A 129 -12.33 -0.14 -31.07
N GLU A 130 -11.77 1.02 -31.42
CA GLU A 130 -12.52 1.97 -32.26
C GLU A 130 -12.98 1.19 -33.49
N GLY A 131 -14.31 1.12 -33.65
CA GLY A 131 -14.91 0.44 -34.79
C GLY A 131 -14.33 1.00 -36.08
N CYS A 132 -13.97 0.08 -36.98
CA CYS A 132 -13.46 0.38 -38.31
C CYS A 132 -14.28 1.49 -38.98
N SER A 133 -13.62 2.60 -39.29
CA SER A 133 -14.03 3.52 -40.35
C SER A 133 -13.54 3.02 -41.69
#